data_AF-A0A367MBG6-F1
#
_entry.id   AF-A0A367MBG6-F1
#
_cell.length_a   1.000
_cell.length_b   1.000
_cell.length_c   1.000
_cell.angle_alpha   90.00
_cell.angle_beta   90.00
_cell.angle_gamma   90.00
#
_symmetry.space_group_name_H-M   'P 1'
#
loop_
_entity.id
_entity.type
_entity.pdbx_description
1 polymer ?
#
loop_
_entity_poly.entity_id
_entity_poly.type
_entity_poly.pdbx_seq_one_letter_code
_entity_poly.pdbx_strand_id
1 'polypeptide(L)'
;GFFAGAVWKPTDRDTLGFAYHAKIRNKLKGHYNLYDHDGGLTEGAIEGGTPGLAYPGLDLRMGASASARLDIPAYASLDWVHQFNDRLSLGASATWTEWSSFQDLTLKSHGNTIVSIPYTYRNTWTLAVGGDYKVTDQWTMRAGVAYDQTPTHNATRDPRIPDGDRYFASLGAGYRFQSMPELSIDAAYSRQFVKEVPLKTVNQDRLGGGRLDGRATSKGQVFSLSATYDF
;
A
#
# COMPACT_ATOMS: atom_id res chain seq x y z
N GLY A 1 -1.02 -3.31 16.97
CA GLY A 1 0.08 -4.24 16.64
C GLY A 1 1.25 -3.95 17.55
N PHE A 2 2.39 -4.61 17.31
CA PHE A 2 3.68 -4.27 17.89
C PHE A 2 4.71 -4.21 16.76
N PHE A 3 5.85 -3.56 17.01
CA PHE A 3 7.00 -3.59 16.12
C PHE A 3 8.23 -3.99 16.93
N ALA A 4 9.19 -4.65 16.28
CA ALA A 4 10.45 -5.04 16.86
C ALA A 4 11.54 -4.98 15.78
N GLY A 5 12.78 -4.72 16.18
CA GLY A 5 13.90 -4.72 15.25
C GLY A 5 15.21 -4.99 15.97
N ALA A 6 16.20 -5.42 15.20
CA ALA A 6 17.54 -5.68 15.66
C ALA A 6 18.54 -5.19 14.61
N VAL A 7 19.68 -4.68 15.07
CA VAL A 7 20.80 -4.28 14.21
C VAL A 7 22.04 -5.00 14.69
N TRP A 8 22.80 -5.56 13.74
CA TRP A 8 24.05 -6.24 13.98
C TRP A 8 25.13 -5.68 13.05
N LYS A 9 26.32 -5.41 13.60
CA LYS A 9 27.49 -4.97 12.84
C LYS A 9 28.55 -6.07 12.89
N PRO A 10 28.57 -7.01 11.92
CA PRO A 10 29.58 -8.07 11.89
C PRO A 10 31.00 -7.54 11.69
N THR A 11 31.14 -6.39 11.03
CA THR A 11 32.40 -5.69 10.79
C THR A 11 32.20 -4.19 11.01
N ASP A 12 33.28 -3.41 10.96
CA ASP A 12 33.19 -1.94 11.01
C ASP A 12 32.55 -1.33 9.74
N ARG A 13 32.44 -2.12 8.66
CA ARG A 13 31.93 -1.67 7.35
C ARG A 13 30.55 -2.22 7.02
N ASP A 14 30.12 -3.28 7.69
CA ASP A 14 28.87 -3.98 7.42
C ASP A 14 27.87 -3.74 8.54
N THR A 15 26.65 -3.36 8.16
CA THR A 15 25.50 -3.28 9.07
C THR A 15 24.37 -4.12 8.51
N LEU A 16 23.85 -5.03 9.33
CA LEU A 16 22.68 -5.84 9.04
C LEU A 16 21.54 -5.39 9.95
N GLY A 17 20.38 -5.14 9.35
CA GLY A 17 19.16 -4.75 10.04
C GLY A 17 18.07 -5.78 9.82
N PHE A 18 17.31 -6.05 10.87
CA PHE A 18 16.05 -6.79 10.78
C PHE A 18 14.96 -5.95 11.43
N ALA A 19 13.81 -5.84 10.78
CA ALA A 19 12.63 -5.23 11.35
C ALA A 19 11.40 -6.10 11.11
N TYR A 20 10.50 -6.13 12.09
CA TYR A 20 9.21 -6.77 11.99
C TYR A 20 8.12 -5.85 12.52
N HIS A 21 7.04 -5.75 11.77
CA HIS A 21 5.86 -5.01 12.14
C HIS A 21 4.65 -5.93 12.09
N ALA A 22 4.02 -6.15 13.24
CA ALA A 22 2.87 -7.04 13.34
C ALA A 22 1.63 -6.44 12.68
N LYS A 23 0.78 -7.33 12.15
CA LYS A 23 -0.53 -6.99 11.58
C LYS A 23 -1.34 -6.08 12.51
N ILE A 24 -1.95 -5.04 11.95
CA ILE A 24 -2.88 -4.17 12.66
C ILE A 24 -4.29 -4.50 12.21
N ARG A 25 -5.14 -4.92 13.15
CA ARG A 25 -6.55 -5.18 12.89
C ARG A 25 -7.36 -3.90 13.08
N ASN A 26 -8.07 -3.47 12.05
CA ASN A 26 -8.97 -2.32 12.15
C ASN A 26 -10.42 -2.74 11.95
N LYS A 27 -11.29 -2.24 12.82
CA LYS A 27 -12.74 -2.32 12.65
C LYS A 27 -13.26 -0.95 12.26
N LEU A 28 -13.66 -0.82 11.00
CA LEU A 28 -14.29 0.38 10.47
C LEU A 28 -15.78 0.35 10.83
N LYS A 29 -16.31 1.48 11.26
CA LYS A 29 -17.75 1.71 11.48
C LYS A 29 -18.11 3.02 10.80
N GLY A 30 -19.27 3.07 10.16
CA GLY A 30 -19.75 4.27 9.50
C GLY A 30 -21.18 4.10 9.02
N HIS A 31 -21.58 5.02 8.16
CA HIS A 31 -22.89 5.03 7.51
C HIS A 31 -22.73 4.81 6.01
N TYR A 32 -23.72 4.22 5.36
CA TYR A 32 -23.76 4.07 3.91
C TYR A 32 -25.08 4.58 3.35
N ASN A 33 -25.03 5.01 2.09
CA ASN A 33 -26.19 5.36 1.29
C ASN A 33 -26.08 4.58 -0.03
N LEU A 34 -27.21 4.14 -0.56
CA LEU A 34 -27.29 3.53 -1.89
C LEU A 34 -28.13 4.43 -2.77
N TYR A 35 -27.59 4.77 -3.93
CA TYR A 35 -28.26 5.58 -4.93
C TYR A 35 -28.50 4.71 -6.15
N ASP A 36 -29.74 4.68 -6.63
CA ASP A 36 -30.10 4.07 -7.91
C ASP A 36 -30.29 5.18 -8.96
N HIS A 37 -29.83 4.95 -10.18
CA HIS A 37 -29.87 5.93 -11.26
C HIS A 37 -31.19 5.91 -12.05
N ASP A 38 -31.99 4.84 -11.96
CA ASP A 38 -33.20 4.67 -12.78
C ASP A 38 -34.41 4.16 -11.98
N GLY A 39 -34.76 4.86 -10.90
CA GLY A 39 -36.08 4.73 -10.24
C GLY A 39 -36.51 3.30 -9.83
N GLY A 40 -35.55 2.39 -9.61
CA GLY A 40 -35.78 0.94 -9.56
C GLY A 40 -36.18 0.39 -8.19
N LEU A 41 -36.22 1.23 -7.15
CA LEU A 41 -36.90 0.91 -5.89
C LEU A 41 -37.74 2.11 -5.51
N THR A 42 -39.01 2.10 -5.93
CA THR A 42 -40.01 3.07 -5.48
C THR A 42 -39.99 3.12 -3.95
N GLU A 43 -40.08 4.32 -3.39
CA GLU A 43 -40.02 4.64 -1.95
C GLU A 43 -40.85 3.66 -1.09
N GLY A 44 -41.97 3.14 -1.61
CA GLY A 44 -42.82 2.13 -0.96
C GLY A 44 -42.19 0.72 -0.79
N ALA A 45 -41.25 0.29 -1.63
CA ALA A 45 -40.52 -0.96 -1.44
C ALA A 45 -39.50 -0.86 -0.29
N ILE A 46 -38.94 0.35 -0.10
CA ILE A 46 -38.01 0.70 0.99
C ILE A 46 -38.76 0.74 2.33
N GLU A 47 -39.93 1.40 2.38
CA GLU A 47 -40.76 1.47 3.59
C GLU A 47 -41.35 0.11 4.01
N GLY A 48 -41.62 -0.78 3.04
CA GLY A 48 -42.16 -2.12 3.29
C GLY A 48 -41.13 -3.19 3.72
N GLY A 49 -39.84 -2.86 3.81
CA GLY A 49 -38.79 -3.81 4.23
C GLY A 49 -38.50 -4.97 3.27
N THR A 50 -39.09 -4.95 2.07
CA THR A 50 -38.97 -6.02 1.06
C THR A 50 -37.54 -6.36 0.61
N PRO A 51 -36.59 -5.40 0.50
CA PRO A 51 -35.20 -5.72 0.15
C PRO A 51 -34.48 -6.53 1.24
N GLY A 52 -34.83 -6.31 2.51
CA GLY A 52 -34.23 -7.03 3.65
C GLY A 52 -34.63 -8.51 3.70
N LEU A 53 -35.77 -8.88 3.11
CA LEU A 53 -36.23 -10.27 2.98
C LEU A 53 -35.44 -11.05 1.91
N ALA A 54 -35.14 -10.40 0.78
CA ALA A 54 -34.28 -10.98 -0.26
C ALA A 54 -32.79 -10.89 0.09
N TYR A 55 -32.39 -9.85 0.84
CA TYR A 55 -31.00 -9.54 1.17
C TYR A 55 -30.85 -9.16 2.65
N PRO A 56 -30.68 -10.15 3.54
CA PRO A 56 -30.49 -9.90 4.97
C PRO A 56 -29.35 -8.91 5.25
N GLY A 57 -29.64 -7.89 6.05
CA GLY A 57 -28.69 -6.83 6.43
C GLY A 57 -28.68 -5.61 5.52
N LEU A 58 -29.31 -5.67 4.34
CA LEU A 58 -29.45 -4.51 3.47
C LEU A 58 -30.53 -3.57 4.04
N ASP A 59 -30.13 -2.34 4.35
CA ASP A 59 -30.98 -1.27 4.86
C ASP A 59 -30.86 -0.09 3.90
N LEU A 60 -31.95 0.21 3.20
CA LEU A 60 -31.98 1.24 2.16
C LEU A 60 -32.30 2.63 2.71
N ARG A 61 -32.46 2.77 4.04
CA ARG A 61 -32.63 4.08 4.66
C ARG A 61 -31.34 4.87 4.56
N MET A 62 -31.48 6.16 4.26
CA MET A 62 -30.36 7.09 4.27
C MET A 62 -29.67 7.08 5.63
N GLY A 63 -28.34 6.93 5.63
CA GLY A 63 -27.53 6.87 6.84
C GLY A 63 -27.54 5.52 7.55
N ALA A 64 -27.93 4.43 6.88
CA ALA A 64 -27.87 3.09 7.44
C ALA A 64 -26.45 2.77 7.95
N SER A 65 -26.36 2.19 9.15
CA SER A 65 -25.05 1.87 9.75
C SER A 65 -24.43 0.64 9.11
N ALA A 66 -23.12 0.67 8.89
CA ALA A 66 -22.35 -0.48 8.47
C ALA A 66 -20.99 -0.55 9.17
N SER A 67 -20.37 -1.72 9.07
CA SER A 67 -19.02 -1.99 9.55
C SER A 67 -18.26 -2.86 8.57
N ALA A 68 -16.95 -2.71 8.56
CA ALA A 68 -16.03 -3.54 7.80
C ALA A 68 -14.79 -3.84 8.64
N ARG A 69 -14.04 -4.88 8.27
CA ARG A 69 -12.69 -5.10 8.79
C ARG A 69 -11.69 -4.79 7.69
N LEU A 70 -10.64 -4.07 8.07
CA LEU A 70 -9.53 -3.76 7.19
C LEU A 70 -8.24 -3.98 7.98
N ASP A 71 -7.66 -5.15 7.79
CA ASP A 71 -6.39 -5.48 8.43
C ASP A 71 -5.24 -4.91 7.59
N ILE A 72 -4.32 -4.19 8.23
CA ILE A 72 -3.05 -3.79 7.63
C ILE A 72 -2.08 -4.96 7.81
N PRO A 73 -1.52 -5.53 6.73
CA PRO A 73 -0.72 -6.75 6.80
C PRO A 73 0.51 -6.59 7.68
N ALA A 74 0.99 -7.70 8.24
CA ALA A 74 2.31 -7.74 8.84
C ALA A 74 3.39 -7.60 7.75
N TYR A 75 4.56 -7.08 8.10
CA TYR A 75 5.72 -7.11 7.22
C TYR A 75 7.00 -7.34 8.01
N ALA A 76 8.01 -7.87 7.33
CA ALA A 76 9.35 -8.07 7.85
C ALA A 76 10.36 -7.59 6.82
N SER A 77 11.42 -6.89 7.25
CA SER A 77 12.55 -6.51 6.39
C SER A 77 13.85 -7.11 6.89
N LEU A 78 14.70 -7.44 5.92
CA LEU A 78 16.12 -7.69 6.12
C LEU A 78 16.89 -6.66 5.28
N ASP A 79 17.80 -5.96 5.93
CA ASP A 79 18.53 -4.83 5.36
C ASP A 79 20.02 -5.07 5.54
N TRP A 80 20.81 -4.70 4.53
CA TRP A 80 22.27 -4.73 4.58
C TRP A 80 22.83 -3.44 4.02
N VAL A 81 23.83 -2.88 4.70
CA VAL A 81 24.61 -1.73 4.24
C VAL A 81 26.09 -2.07 4.35
N HIS A 82 26.84 -1.78 3.29
CA HIS A 82 28.29 -1.92 3.22
C HIS A 82 28.95 -0.58 2.89
N GLN A 83 29.92 -0.18 3.71
CA GLN A 83 30.75 0.99 3.47
C GLN A 83 32.05 0.57 2.76
N PHE A 84 32.16 0.89 1.46
CA PHE A 84 33.36 0.57 0.69
C PHE A 84 34.54 1.46 1.09
N ASN A 85 34.25 2.73 1.37
CA ASN A 85 35.19 3.75 1.85
C ASN A 85 34.42 4.94 2.44
N ASP A 86 35.12 6.01 2.81
CA ASP A 86 34.53 7.19 3.46
C ASP A 86 33.53 7.95 2.58
N ARG A 87 33.53 7.69 1.26
CA ARG A 87 32.70 8.35 0.26
C ARG A 87 31.59 7.48 -0.31
N LEU A 88 31.76 6.16 -0.40
CA LEU A 88 30.82 5.26 -1.06
C LEU A 88 30.27 4.21 -0.10
N SER A 89 28.95 4.15 0.01
CA SER A 89 28.22 3.05 0.62
C SER A 89 27.16 2.51 -0.33
N LEU A 90 26.92 1.19 -0.27
CA LEU A 90 25.78 0.56 -0.92
C LEU A 90 24.92 -0.13 0.13
N GLY A 91 23.63 -0.28 -0.19
CA GLY A 91 22.71 -1.04 0.61
C GLY A 91 21.75 -1.86 -0.24
N ALA A 92 21.27 -2.95 0.35
CA ALA A 92 20.22 -3.79 -0.20
C ALA A 92 19.17 -4.09 0.87
N SER A 93 17.92 -4.23 0.43
CA SER A 93 16.79 -4.54 1.30
C SER A 93 15.89 -5.59 0.67
N ALA A 94 15.38 -6.50 1.49
CA ALA A 94 14.34 -7.44 1.14
C ALA A 94 13.22 -7.34 2.18
N THR A 95 12.04 -6.91 1.74
CA THR A 95 10.85 -6.77 2.59
C THR A 95 9.78 -7.76 2.16
N TRP A 96 9.36 -8.63 3.07
CA TRP A 96 8.21 -9.52 2.89
C TRP A 96 6.97 -8.90 3.52
N THR A 97 5.84 -8.98 2.82
CA THR A 97 4.54 -8.49 3.32
C THR A 97 3.49 -9.60 3.30
N GLU A 98 2.81 -9.80 4.44
CA GLU A 98 1.77 -10.82 4.65
C GLU A 98 0.41 -10.40 4.06
N TRP A 99 0.36 -10.05 2.79
CA TRP A 99 -0.87 -9.66 2.11
C TRP A 99 -1.93 -10.76 2.07
N SER A 100 -1.56 -12.04 2.27
CA SER A 100 -2.54 -13.12 2.45
C SER A 100 -3.45 -12.93 3.67
N SER A 101 -3.15 -11.98 4.55
CA SER A 101 -4.07 -11.56 5.60
C SER A 101 -5.29 -10.79 5.09
N PHE A 102 -5.25 -10.23 3.87
CA PHE A 102 -6.34 -9.50 3.24
C PHE A 102 -7.03 -10.34 2.15
N GLN A 103 -8.04 -11.12 2.55
CA GLN A 103 -8.76 -12.02 1.65
C GLN A 103 -10.00 -11.39 1.03
N ASP A 104 -10.70 -10.54 1.76
CA ASP A 104 -11.94 -9.91 1.33
C ASP A 104 -12.16 -8.56 2.02
N LEU A 105 -13.01 -7.74 1.40
CA LEU A 105 -13.62 -6.60 2.06
C LEU A 105 -15.11 -6.88 2.23
N THR A 106 -15.47 -7.39 3.41
CA THR A 106 -16.86 -7.64 3.78
C THR A 106 -17.49 -6.44 4.48
N LEU A 107 -18.55 -5.90 3.88
CA LEU A 107 -19.43 -4.91 4.49
C LEU A 107 -20.57 -5.61 5.24
N LYS A 108 -20.77 -5.24 6.50
CA LYS A 108 -21.83 -5.79 7.37
C LYS A 108 -22.72 -4.70 7.93
N SER A 109 -24.02 -4.97 8.03
CA SER A 109 -24.98 -4.12 8.72
C SER A 109 -25.95 -5.00 9.53
N HIS A 110 -26.31 -4.55 10.73
CA HIS A 110 -27.16 -5.29 11.67
C HIS A 110 -26.72 -6.75 11.89
N GLY A 111 -25.40 -7.01 11.92
CA GLY A 111 -24.83 -8.35 12.10
C GLY A 111 -24.78 -9.22 10.83
N ASN A 112 -25.46 -8.81 9.75
CA ASN A 112 -25.56 -9.53 8.50
C ASN A 112 -24.58 -8.99 7.44
N THR A 113 -24.12 -9.86 6.53
CA THR A 113 -23.25 -9.45 5.42
C THR A 113 -24.08 -8.84 4.30
N ILE A 114 -23.82 -7.57 3.98
CA ILE A 114 -24.41 -6.87 2.83
C ILE A 114 -23.70 -7.32 1.55
N VAL A 115 -22.37 -7.18 1.49
CA VAL A 115 -21.57 -7.55 0.32
C VAL A 115 -20.18 -7.97 0.79
N SER A 116 -19.58 -8.91 0.07
CA SER A 116 -18.18 -9.31 0.26
C SER A 116 -17.49 -9.23 -1.09
N ILE A 117 -16.38 -8.50 -1.14
CA ILE A 117 -15.58 -8.35 -2.34
C ILE A 117 -14.31 -9.20 -2.16
N PRO A 118 -14.17 -10.31 -2.90
CA PRO A 118 -13.02 -11.20 -2.76
C PRO A 118 -11.79 -10.57 -3.42
N TYR A 119 -10.74 -10.36 -2.63
CA TYR A 119 -9.45 -9.87 -3.12
C TYR A 119 -8.43 -11.00 -3.24
N THR A 120 -8.46 -11.96 -2.30
CA THR A 120 -7.60 -13.14 -2.23
C THR A 120 -6.12 -12.81 -2.45
N TYR A 121 -5.61 -11.81 -1.75
CA TYR A 121 -4.23 -11.37 -1.98
C TYR A 121 -3.21 -12.43 -1.58
N ARG A 122 -2.06 -12.42 -2.27
CA ARG A 122 -0.90 -13.27 -1.95
C ARG A 122 0.20 -12.46 -1.32
N ASN A 123 1.02 -13.11 -0.51
CA ASN A 123 2.23 -12.52 0.06
C ASN A 123 3.19 -12.04 -1.03
N THR A 124 3.90 -10.95 -0.75
CA THR A 124 4.78 -10.30 -1.72
C THR A 124 6.15 -10.01 -1.12
N TRP A 125 7.09 -9.76 -2.03
CA TRP A 125 8.40 -9.22 -1.73
C TRP A 125 8.62 -7.88 -2.42
N THR A 126 9.28 -6.98 -1.70
CA THR A 126 9.92 -5.78 -2.24
C THR A 126 11.43 -5.95 -2.09
N LEU A 127 12.15 -5.85 -3.19
CA LEU A 127 13.61 -5.93 -3.23
C LEU A 127 14.17 -4.59 -3.68
N ALA A 128 15.12 -4.03 -2.94
CA ALA A 128 15.73 -2.75 -3.27
C ALA A 128 17.25 -2.81 -3.18
N VAL A 129 17.92 -2.03 -4.03
CA VAL A 129 19.36 -1.77 -3.97
C VAL A 129 19.62 -0.31 -4.27
N GLY A 130 20.55 0.30 -3.54
CA GLY A 130 20.92 1.69 -3.73
C GLY A 130 22.23 2.02 -3.05
N GLY A 131 22.61 3.29 -3.12
CA GLY A 131 23.84 3.74 -2.49
C GLY A 131 23.98 5.24 -2.42
N ASP A 132 24.91 5.64 -1.57
CA ASP A 132 25.26 7.02 -1.31
C ASP A 132 26.71 7.26 -1.74
N TYR A 133 26.93 8.38 -2.43
CA TYR A 133 28.25 8.82 -2.85
C TYR A 133 28.48 10.27 -2.42
N LYS A 134 29.44 10.48 -1.51
CA LYS A 134 29.90 11.81 -1.12
C LYS A 134 30.77 12.40 -2.22
N VAL A 135 30.20 13.32 -2.97
CA VAL A 135 30.89 14.06 -4.04
C VAL A 135 31.87 15.05 -3.42
N THR A 136 31.44 15.74 -2.36
CA THR A 136 32.25 16.62 -1.53
C THR A 136 31.87 16.43 -0.06
N ASP A 137 32.52 17.15 0.87
CA ASP A 137 32.14 17.11 2.30
C ASP A 137 30.75 17.68 2.58
N GLN A 138 30.24 18.51 1.66
CA GLN A 138 28.91 19.12 1.72
C GLN A 138 27.86 18.30 0.96
N TRP A 139 28.24 17.72 -0.19
CA TRP A 139 27.30 17.09 -1.12
C TRP A 139 27.35 15.56 -1.10
N THR A 140 26.21 14.94 -0.83
CA THR A 140 26.01 13.50 -0.98
C THR A 140 24.96 13.23 -2.06
N MET A 141 25.32 12.45 -3.07
CA MET A 141 24.39 12.00 -4.11
C MET A 141 23.90 10.59 -3.80
N ARG A 142 22.62 10.32 -4.09
CA ARG A 142 21.99 9.04 -3.84
C ARG A 142 21.30 8.53 -5.08
N ALA A 143 21.38 7.22 -5.30
CA ALA A 143 20.66 6.55 -6.38
C ALA A 143 20.21 5.15 -5.93
N GLY A 144 19.09 4.69 -6.47
CA GLY A 144 18.61 3.35 -6.16
C GLY A 144 17.51 2.87 -7.09
N VAL A 145 17.30 1.56 -7.08
CA VAL A 145 16.22 0.89 -7.78
C VAL A 145 15.53 -0.10 -6.85
N ALA A 146 14.24 -0.33 -7.07
CA ALA A 146 13.49 -1.35 -6.36
C ALA A 146 12.52 -2.08 -7.27
N TYR A 147 12.21 -3.32 -6.94
CA TYR A 147 11.13 -4.12 -7.52
C TYR A 147 10.16 -4.51 -6.42
N ASP A 148 8.87 -4.23 -6.62
CA ASP A 148 7.79 -4.55 -5.71
C ASP A 148 6.71 -5.34 -6.45
N GLN A 149 6.39 -6.51 -5.91
CA GLN A 149 5.42 -7.44 -6.48
C GLN A 149 3.98 -7.01 -6.16
N THR A 150 3.07 -7.17 -7.12
CA THR A 150 1.64 -7.01 -6.81
C THR A 150 1.12 -8.16 -5.95
N PRO A 151 0.33 -7.88 -4.89
CA PRO A 151 -0.38 -8.92 -4.15
C PRO A 151 -1.63 -9.44 -4.89
N THR A 152 -2.05 -8.76 -5.96
CA THR A 152 -3.33 -9.05 -6.65
C THR A 152 -3.25 -10.25 -7.59
N HIS A 153 -4.37 -10.93 -7.79
CA HIS A 153 -4.54 -11.95 -8.81
C HIS A 153 -5.37 -11.41 -9.98
N ASN A 154 -5.10 -11.87 -11.20
CA ASN A 154 -5.86 -11.41 -12.38
C ASN A 154 -7.37 -11.68 -12.28
N ALA A 155 -7.76 -12.75 -11.59
CA ALA A 155 -9.17 -13.15 -11.43
C ALA A 155 -9.94 -12.29 -10.41
N THR A 156 -9.25 -11.66 -9.47
CA THR A 156 -9.84 -10.87 -8.37
C THR A 156 -9.34 -9.43 -8.36
N ARG A 157 -8.59 -9.01 -9.38
CA ARG A 157 -8.06 -7.65 -9.47
C ARG A 157 -9.23 -6.68 -9.57
N ASP A 158 -9.24 -5.75 -8.63
CA ASP A 158 -10.29 -4.76 -8.52
C ASP A 158 -9.96 -3.54 -9.38
N PRO A 159 -10.85 -3.07 -10.26
CA PRO A 159 -10.60 -1.89 -11.07
C PRO A 159 -10.44 -0.60 -10.24
N ARG A 160 -10.93 -0.58 -8.99
CA ARG A 160 -10.72 0.52 -8.04
C ARG A 160 -9.30 0.55 -7.48
N ILE A 161 -8.59 -0.57 -7.55
CA ILE A 161 -7.20 -0.73 -7.12
C ILE A 161 -6.46 -1.55 -8.19
N PRO A 162 -6.22 -0.97 -9.39
CA PRO A 162 -5.66 -1.70 -10.52
C PRO A 162 -4.15 -1.90 -10.36
N ASP A 163 -3.78 -2.70 -9.37
CA ASP A 163 -2.40 -2.89 -8.91
C ASP A 163 -1.65 -3.91 -9.77
N GLY A 164 -0.40 -3.58 -10.07
CA GLY A 164 0.52 -4.39 -10.85
C GLY A 164 1.93 -4.31 -10.30
N ASP A 165 2.75 -5.29 -10.67
CA ASP A 165 4.19 -5.27 -10.40
C ASP A 165 4.79 -3.93 -10.78
N ARG A 166 5.69 -3.42 -9.96
CA ARG A 166 6.28 -2.10 -10.16
C ARG A 166 7.76 -2.08 -9.90
N TYR A 167 8.44 -1.25 -10.68
CA TYR A 167 9.83 -0.90 -10.49
C TYR A 167 9.94 0.57 -10.09
N PHE A 168 10.89 0.87 -9.23
CA PHE A 168 11.24 2.24 -8.85
C PHE A 168 12.63 2.57 -9.36
N ALA A 169 12.81 3.79 -9.85
CA ALA A 169 14.12 4.39 -10.06
C ALA A 169 14.15 5.71 -9.32
N SER A 170 15.14 5.88 -8.45
CA SER A 170 15.22 7.00 -7.52
C SER A 170 16.58 7.68 -7.60
N LEU A 171 16.57 9.00 -7.46
CA LEU A 171 17.74 9.86 -7.36
C LEU A 171 17.52 10.86 -6.21
N GLY A 172 18.60 11.22 -5.52
CA GLY A 172 18.53 12.21 -4.46
C GLY A 172 19.86 12.91 -4.25
N ALA A 173 19.80 14.02 -3.53
CA ALA A 173 20.96 14.80 -3.13
C ALA A 173 20.74 15.32 -1.71
N GLY A 174 21.77 15.22 -0.89
CA GLY A 174 21.86 15.82 0.42
C GLY A 174 22.93 16.90 0.43
N TYR A 175 22.63 18.02 1.07
CA TYR A 175 23.54 19.14 1.29
C TYR A 175 23.66 19.44 2.78
N ARG A 176 24.89 19.45 3.30
CA ARG A 176 25.20 19.82 4.68
C ARG A 176 25.96 21.14 4.69
N PHE A 177 25.50 22.08 5.51
CA PHE A 177 26.06 23.43 5.55
C PHE A 177 27.38 23.43 6.31
N GLN A 178 28.47 23.90 5.69
CA GLN A 178 29.77 24.00 6.37
C GLN A 178 29.78 25.02 7.51
N SER A 179 29.04 26.12 7.36
CA SER A 179 28.91 27.16 8.40
C SER A 179 27.99 26.75 9.55
N MET A 180 27.21 25.68 9.37
CA MET A 180 26.26 25.16 10.35
C MET A 180 26.13 23.63 10.14
N PRO A 181 27.14 22.83 10.57
CA PRO A 181 27.21 21.40 10.30
C PRO A 181 26.03 20.59 10.86
N GLU A 182 25.30 21.16 11.82
CA GLU A 182 24.10 20.62 12.43
C GLU A 182 22.90 20.63 11.47
N LEU A 183 22.95 21.50 10.46
CA LEU A 183 21.89 21.65 9.47
C LEU A 183 22.21 20.89 8.18
N SER A 184 21.23 20.10 7.74
CA SER A 184 21.26 19.45 6.43
C SER A 184 19.91 19.56 5.72
N ILE A 185 19.96 19.53 4.39
CA ILE A 185 18.78 19.50 3.51
C ILE A 185 18.94 18.31 2.55
N ASP A 186 17.87 17.55 2.36
CA ASP A 186 17.82 16.47 1.37
C ASP A 186 16.67 16.71 0.40
N ALA A 187 16.92 16.46 -0.88
CA ALA A 187 15.92 16.43 -1.93
C ALA A 187 15.98 15.08 -2.66
N ALA A 188 14.82 14.53 -3.00
CA ALA A 188 14.75 13.26 -3.72
C ALA A 188 13.62 13.25 -4.75
N TYR A 189 13.85 12.47 -5.80
CA TYR A 189 12.90 12.14 -6.84
C TYR A 189 12.83 10.62 -7.00
N SER A 190 11.63 10.08 -7.11
CA SER A 190 11.42 8.68 -7.46
C SER A 190 10.36 8.55 -8.54
N ARG A 191 10.65 7.71 -9.54
CA ARG A 191 9.70 7.34 -10.59
C ARG A 191 9.32 5.88 -10.47
N GLN A 192 8.03 5.63 -10.51
CA GLN A 192 7.43 4.31 -10.50
C GLN A 192 6.97 3.90 -11.89
N PHE A 193 7.40 2.71 -12.31
CA PHE A 193 7.04 2.06 -13.57
C PHE A 193 6.19 0.84 -13.23
N VAL A 194 4.87 0.92 -13.48
CA VAL A 194 3.93 -0.17 -13.19
C VAL A 194 3.67 -0.96 -14.46
N LYS A 195 3.72 -2.30 -14.38
CA LYS A 195 3.33 -3.15 -15.49
C LYS A 195 1.85 -2.95 -15.81
N GLU A 196 1.53 -2.91 -17.09
CA GLU A 196 0.14 -2.96 -17.54
C GLU A 196 -0.51 -4.26 -17.08
N VAL A 197 -1.73 -4.17 -16.56
CA VAL A 197 -2.46 -5.31 -16.02
C VAL A 197 -3.81 -5.50 -16.68
N PRO A 198 -4.24 -6.74 -16.96
CA PRO A 198 -5.60 -7.01 -17.39
C PRO A 198 -6.57 -6.83 -16.22
N LEU A 199 -7.75 -6.33 -16.54
CA LEU A 199 -8.92 -6.24 -15.67
C LEU A 199 -10.01 -7.12 -16.26
N LYS A 200 -10.39 -8.16 -15.53
CA LYS A 200 -11.46 -9.10 -15.90
C LYS A 200 -12.33 -9.32 -14.68
N THR A 201 -13.25 -8.39 -14.46
CA THR A 201 -14.02 -8.32 -13.22
C THR A 201 -15.50 -8.44 -13.53
N VAL A 202 -16.20 -9.26 -12.75
CA VAL A 202 -17.66 -9.32 -12.74
C VAL A 202 -18.10 -8.79 -11.38
N ASN A 203 -19.13 -7.95 -11.36
CA ASN A 203 -19.71 -7.47 -10.12
C ASN A 203 -20.22 -8.63 -9.29
N GLN A 204 -20.19 -8.46 -7.97
CA GLN A 204 -20.85 -9.38 -7.05
C GLN A 204 -22.36 -9.26 -7.26
N ASP A 205 -23.13 -10.33 -7.05
CA ASP A 205 -24.58 -10.39 -7.31
C ASP A 205 -25.38 -9.21 -6.72
N ARG A 206 -24.90 -8.61 -5.62
CA ARG A 206 -25.52 -7.49 -4.91
C ARG A 206 -25.07 -6.10 -5.37
N LEU A 207 -24.18 -6.04 -6.36
CA LEU A 207 -23.65 -4.82 -7.00
C LEU A 207 -24.07 -4.75 -8.48
N GLY A 208 -25.06 -5.56 -8.89
CA GLY A 208 -25.55 -5.65 -10.27
C GLY A 208 -24.76 -6.63 -11.14
N GLY A 209 -25.21 -6.84 -12.39
CA GLY A 209 -24.62 -7.80 -13.34
C GLY A 209 -23.48 -7.25 -14.21
N GLY A 210 -22.90 -6.11 -13.84
CA GLY A 210 -21.87 -5.44 -14.63
C GLY A 210 -20.61 -6.28 -14.79
N ARG A 211 -19.98 -6.20 -15.97
CA ARG A 211 -18.69 -6.81 -16.26
C ARG A 211 -17.74 -5.78 -16.85
N LEU A 212 -16.47 -5.88 -16.48
CA LEU A 212 -15.38 -5.12 -17.04
C LEU A 212 -14.37 -6.08 -17.68
N ASP A 213 -14.04 -5.82 -18.94
CA ASP A 213 -12.90 -6.43 -19.64
C ASP A 213 -12.05 -5.31 -20.22
N GLY A 214 -10.81 -5.20 -19.78
CA GLY A 214 -9.93 -4.11 -20.19
C GLY A 214 -8.52 -4.25 -19.64
N ARG A 215 -7.78 -3.14 -19.72
CA ARG A 215 -6.42 -3.04 -19.20
C ARG A 215 -6.26 -1.75 -18.42
N ALA A 216 -5.41 -1.78 -17.40
CA ALA A 216 -5.02 -0.61 -16.65
C ALA A 216 -3.52 -0.36 -16.79
N THR A 217 -3.20 0.91 -17.04
CA THR A 217 -1.84 1.44 -17.06
C THR A 217 -1.69 2.47 -15.97
N SER A 218 -0.59 2.43 -15.22
CA SER A 218 -0.33 3.38 -14.13
C SER A 218 1.12 3.83 -14.13
N LYS A 219 1.34 5.07 -13.68
CA LYS A 219 2.66 5.67 -13.50
C LYS A 219 2.63 6.56 -12.26
N GLY A 220 3.72 6.58 -11.52
CA GLY A 220 3.85 7.39 -10.30
C GLY A 220 5.15 8.18 -10.32
N GLN A 221 5.11 9.37 -9.73
CA GLN A 221 6.29 10.21 -9.50
C GLN A 221 6.17 10.84 -8.12
N VAL A 222 7.25 10.83 -7.36
CA VAL A 222 7.32 11.39 -6.01
C VAL A 222 8.49 12.35 -5.93
N PHE A 223 8.25 13.51 -5.34
CA PHE A 223 9.26 14.49 -4.98
C PHE A 223 9.26 14.64 -3.46
N SER A 224 10.43 14.75 -2.86
CA SER A 224 10.61 14.94 -1.43
C SER A 224 11.64 16.02 -1.16
N LEU A 225 11.40 16.80 -0.11
CA LEU A 225 12.32 17.77 0.46
C LEU A 225 12.25 17.62 1.99
N SER A 226 13.40 17.51 2.63
CA SER A 226 13.51 17.48 4.10
C SER A 226 14.65 18.39 4.56
N ALA A 227 14.50 18.92 5.77
CA ALA A 227 15.56 19.61 6.49
C ALA A 227 15.71 18.95 7.86
N THR A 228 16.95 18.69 8.25
CA THR A 228 17.31 18.07 9.54
C THR A 228 18.24 19.00 10.30
N TYR A 229 17.97 19.17 11.60
CA TYR A 229 18.78 19.93 12.52
C TYR A 229 19.12 19.08 13.74
N ASP A 230 20.41 18.84 13.99
CA ASP A 230 20.91 18.04 15.10
C ASP A 230 21.23 18.94 16.32
N PHE A 231 20.73 18.58 17.52
CA PHE A 231 20.91 19.35 18.77
C PHE A 231 22.06 18.81 19.64
#